data_AF-A0A182E5D6-F1
#
_entry.id   AF-A0A182E5D6-F1
#
_cell.length_a   1.000
_cell.length_b   1.000
_cell.length_c   1.000
_cell.angle_alpha   90.00
_cell.angle_beta   90.00
_cell.angle_gamma   90.00
#
_symmetry.space_group_name_H-M   'P 1'
#
loop_
_entity.id
_entity.type
_entity.pdbx_description
1 polymer ?
#
loop_
_entity_poly.entity_id
_entity_poly.type
_entity_poly.pdbx_seq_one_letter_code
_entity_poly.pdbx_strand_id
1 'polypeptide(L)'
;MIRTTTAITREVVPIVSANKTQSRANVLAVYKEMQRYAPELYREFHFEDMPLSVFRAALKKQYTDNAHLTDFRVIDRKIAECRRVILECQKSYYNSYHLRNVLFRENIEAKPKDFLSTFLRGKN
;
A
#
# COMPACT_ATOMS: atom_id res chain seq x y z
N MET A 1 -17.30 -2.68 -47.37
CA MET A 1 -18.26 -2.71 -46.26
C MET A 1 -17.48 -3.06 -44.99
N ILE A 2 -17.13 -2.07 -44.17
CA ILE A 2 -16.27 -2.26 -42.99
C ILE A 2 -17.15 -2.76 -41.84
N ARG A 3 -16.89 -3.98 -41.35
CA ARG A 3 -17.58 -4.53 -40.18
C ARG A 3 -17.02 -3.87 -38.92
N THR A 4 -17.77 -2.96 -38.33
CA THR A 4 -17.48 -2.42 -37.00
C THR A 4 -17.77 -3.52 -35.98
N THR A 5 -16.73 -4.16 -35.47
CA THR A 5 -16.86 -5.13 -34.37
C THR A 5 -17.20 -4.39 -33.08
N THR A 6 -18.42 -4.52 -32.60
CA THR A 6 -18.84 -4.01 -31.29
C THR A 6 -18.08 -4.78 -30.21
N ALA A 7 -17.19 -4.09 -29.49
CA ALA A 7 -16.47 -4.69 -28.37
C ALA A 7 -17.48 -4.98 -27.25
N ILE A 8 -17.79 -6.26 -27.04
CA ILE A 8 -18.60 -6.70 -25.91
C ILE A 8 -17.73 -6.59 -24.66
N THR A 9 -17.84 -5.48 -23.94
CA THR A 9 -17.20 -5.32 -22.63
C THR A 9 -17.97 -6.13 -21.60
N ARG A 10 -17.30 -7.07 -20.94
CA ARG A 10 -17.87 -7.82 -19.83
C ARG A 10 -18.17 -6.85 -18.69
N GLU A 11 -19.44 -6.51 -18.49
CA GLU A 11 -19.84 -5.61 -17.40
C GLU A 11 -19.59 -6.30 -16.06
N VAL A 12 -18.88 -5.63 -15.17
CA VAL A 12 -18.61 -6.13 -13.82
C VAL A 12 -19.04 -5.08 -12.81
N VAL A 13 -19.69 -5.55 -11.75
CA VAL A 13 -20.21 -4.70 -10.68
C VAL A 13 -19.04 -3.98 -9.98
N PRO A 14 -19.06 -2.64 -9.89
CA PRO A 14 -18.08 -1.88 -9.12
C PRO A 14 -18.26 -2.13 -7.61
N ILE A 15 -17.16 -2.05 -6.84
CA ILE A 15 -17.22 -2.29 -5.39
C ILE A 15 -17.61 -1.00 -4.64
N VAL A 16 -16.84 0.08 -4.83
CA VAL A 16 -17.11 1.39 -4.22
C VAL A 16 -17.03 2.49 -5.27
N SER A 17 -15.96 2.52 -6.04
CA SER A 17 -15.72 3.53 -7.07
C SER A 17 -16.41 3.14 -8.37
N ALA A 18 -17.17 4.06 -8.96
CA ALA A 18 -17.79 3.89 -10.27
C ALA A 18 -16.81 4.10 -11.43
N ASN A 19 -15.73 4.85 -11.20
CA ASN A 19 -14.71 5.15 -12.20
C ASN A 19 -13.33 5.41 -11.58
N LYS A 20 -12.31 5.49 -12.45
CA LYS A 20 -10.90 5.69 -12.06
C LYS A 20 -10.67 7.03 -11.34
N THR A 21 -11.37 8.09 -11.74
CA THR A 21 -11.25 9.42 -11.12
C THR A 21 -11.71 9.39 -9.67
N GLN A 22 -12.87 8.77 -9.41
CA GLN A 22 -13.39 8.58 -8.06
C GLN A 22 -12.45 7.73 -7.21
N SER A 23 -11.92 6.64 -7.76
CA SER A 23 -10.95 5.79 -7.06
C SER A 23 -9.68 6.56 -6.68
N ARG A 24 -9.13 7.39 -7.59
CA ARG A 24 -7.99 8.28 -7.29
C ARG A 24 -8.32 9.27 -6.17
N ALA A 25 -9.50 9.87 -6.18
CA ALA A 25 -9.93 10.77 -5.11
C ALA A 25 -10.01 10.04 -3.76
N ASN A 26 -10.54 8.81 -3.74
CA ASN A 26 -10.62 7.98 -2.55
C ASN A 26 -9.24 7.58 -2.01
N VAL A 27 -8.29 7.23 -2.88
CA VAL A 27 -6.88 6.97 -2.47
C VAL A 27 -6.30 8.21 -1.79
N LEU A 28 -6.46 9.40 -2.39
CA LEU A 28 -5.93 10.65 -1.82
C LEU A 28 -6.58 11.00 -0.48
N ALA A 29 -7.89 10.71 -0.32
CA ALA A 29 -8.58 10.92 0.94
C ALA A 29 -7.98 10.06 2.06
N VAL A 30 -7.81 8.75 1.82
CA VAL A 30 -7.21 7.83 2.80
C VAL A 30 -5.73 8.13 3.04
N TYR A 31 -4.98 8.52 2.01
CA TYR A 31 -3.59 8.97 2.18
C TYR A 31 -3.50 10.18 3.13
N LYS A 32 -4.35 11.20 2.93
CA LYS A 32 -4.38 12.38 3.80
C LYS A 32 -4.81 12.02 5.23
N GLU A 33 -5.77 11.11 5.39
CA GLU A 33 -6.20 10.57 6.67
C GLU A 33 -5.03 9.90 7.41
N MET A 34 -4.34 8.98 6.75
CA MET A 34 -3.16 8.29 7.30
C MET A 34 -2.03 9.26 7.66
N GLN A 35 -1.74 10.26 6.82
CA GLN A 35 -0.69 11.23 7.08
C GLN A 35 -1.02 12.18 8.25
N ARG A 36 -2.30 12.46 8.50
CA ARG A 36 -2.74 13.19 9.70
C ARG A 36 -2.62 12.34 10.96
N TYR A 37 -2.94 11.05 10.88
CA TYR A 37 -2.81 10.10 11.98
C TYR A 37 -1.36 9.71 12.30
N ALA A 38 -0.46 9.82 11.33
CA ALA A 38 0.94 9.39 11.45
C ALA A 38 1.68 9.89 12.72
N PRO A 39 1.55 11.14 13.21
CA PRO A 39 2.24 11.58 14.42
C PRO A 39 1.72 10.94 15.71
N GLU A 40 0.45 10.53 15.75
CA GLU A 40 -0.13 9.80 16.87
C GLU A 40 0.39 8.37 16.86
N LEU A 41 0.27 7.70 15.71
CA LEU A 41 0.80 6.36 15.47
C LEU A 41 2.31 6.24 15.77
N TYR A 42 3.08 7.24 15.35
CA TYR A 42 4.52 7.32 15.60
C TYR A 42 4.88 7.29 17.08
N ARG A 43 4.11 8.00 17.91
CA ARG A 43 4.30 8.07 19.37
C ARG A 43 3.81 6.81 20.07
N GLU A 44 2.61 6.33 19.73
CA GLU A 44 2.00 5.16 20.35
C GLU A 44 2.83 3.89 20.13
N PHE A 45 3.43 3.75 18.94
CA PHE A 45 4.22 2.58 18.59
C PHE A 45 5.74 2.76 18.83
N HIS A 46 6.16 3.86 19.46
CA HIS A 46 7.54 4.15 19.84
C HIS A 46 8.56 4.12 18.69
N PHE A 47 8.25 4.79 17.56
CA PHE A 47 9.17 4.91 16.41
C PHE A 47 10.21 6.04 16.55
N GLU A 48 10.55 6.41 17.79
CA GLU A 48 11.37 7.59 18.13
C GLU A 48 12.84 7.45 17.72
N ASP A 49 13.27 6.25 17.38
CA ASP A 49 14.60 5.95 16.85
C ASP A 49 14.82 6.47 15.42
N MET A 50 13.76 6.95 14.74
CA MET A 50 13.86 7.62 13.45
C MET A 50 13.10 8.94 13.38
N PRO A 51 13.51 9.90 12.54
CA PRO A 51 12.74 11.13 12.38
C PRO A 51 11.32 10.87 11.83
N LEU A 52 10.33 11.61 12.31
CA LEU A 52 8.94 11.55 11.82
C LEU A 52 8.81 11.74 10.30
N SER A 53 9.71 12.52 9.69
CA SER A 53 9.77 12.69 8.23
C SER A 53 10.08 11.38 7.50
N VAL A 54 10.98 10.57 8.04
CA VAL A 54 11.35 9.25 7.51
C VAL A 54 10.18 8.27 7.68
N PHE A 55 9.51 8.29 8.83
CA PHE A 55 8.31 7.50 9.07
C PHE A 55 7.18 7.82 8.08
N ARG A 56 6.89 9.11 7.86
CA ARG A 56 5.91 9.56 6.86
C ARG A 56 6.29 9.15 5.43
N ALA A 57 7.59 9.19 5.11
CA ALA A 57 8.09 8.73 3.82
C ALA A 57 7.92 7.21 3.64
N ALA A 58 8.12 6.41 4.68
CA ALA A 58 7.87 4.97 4.66
C ALA A 58 6.38 4.65 4.46
N LEU A 59 5.48 5.38 5.13
CA LEU A 59 4.04 5.29 4.86
C LEU A 59 3.70 5.64 3.41
N LYS A 60 4.26 6.75 2.89
CA LYS A 60 4.07 7.17 1.50
C LYS A 60 4.56 6.10 0.51
N LYS A 61 5.66 5.42 0.82
CA LYS A 61 6.22 4.34 0.00
C LYS A 61 5.22 3.22 -0.24
N GLN A 62 4.45 2.83 0.78
CA GLN A 62 3.41 1.81 0.65
C GLN A 62 2.33 2.18 -0.39
N TYR A 63 2.01 3.47 -0.55
CA TYR A 63 1.10 3.94 -1.60
C TYR A 63 1.77 3.92 -2.98
N THR A 64 3.02 4.37 -3.08
CA THR A 64 3.74 4.43 -4.36
C THR A 64 4.10 3.05 -4.92
N ASP A 65 4.34 2.06 -4.05
CA ASP A 65 4.62 0.68 -4.45
C ASP A 65 3.43 0.08 -5.23
N ASN A 66 2.21 0.56 -4.96
CA ASN A 66 0.98 0.16 -5.65
C ASN A 66 0.56 1.10 -6.80
N ALA A 67 1.39 2.08 -7.19
CA ALA A 67 1.03 3.07 -8.21
C ALA A 67 0.84 2.48 -9.63
N HIS A 68 1.34 1.26 -9.86
CA HIS A 68 1.20 0.54 -11.13
C HIS A 68 -0.20 -0.07 -11.34
N LEU A 69 -1.05 -0.09 -10.30
CA LEU A 69 -2.39 -0.64 -10.38
C LEU A 69 -3.29 0.24 -11.27
N THR A 70 -3.99 -0.40 -12.22
CA THR A 70 -4.88 0.27 -13.17
C THR A 70 -6.36 0.02 -12.90
N ASP A 71 -6.71 -1.18 -12.42
CA ASP A 71 -8.08 -1.58 -12.09
C ASP A 71 -8.54 -0.93 -10.78
N PHE A 72 -9.58 -0.10 -10.87
CA PHE A 72 -10.11 0.65 -9.74
C PHE A 72 -10.73 -0.25 -8.66
N ARG A 73 -11.16 -1.47 -8.97
CA ARG A 73 -11.71 -2.42 -7.98
C ARG A 73 -10.62 -3.00 -7.09
N VAL A 74 -9.45 -3.26 -7.68
CA VAL A 74 -8.26 -3.67 -6.93
C VAL A 74 -7.78 -2.53 -6.04
N ILE A 75 -7.81 -1.30 -6.57
CA ILE A 75 -7.50 -0.11 -5.79
C ILE A 75 -8.48 0.06 -4.63
N ASP A 76 -9.79 -0.09 -4.85
CA ASP A 76 -10.80 -0.01 -3.79
C ASP A 76 -10.57 -1.06 -2.71
N ARG A 77 -10.18 -2.27 -3.09
CA ARG A 77 -9.78 -3.32 -2.13
C ARG A 77 -8.57 -2.88 -1.30
N LYS A 78 -7.55 -2.29 -1.92
CA LYS A 78 -6.36 -1.77 -1.22
C LYS A 78 -6.70 -0.62 -0.28
N ILE A 79 -7.65 0.25 -0.66
CA ILE A 79 -8.17 1.32 0.19
C ILE A 79 -8.84 0.71 1.43
N ALA A 80 -9.68 -0.32 1.26
CA ALA A 80 -10.34 -1.00 2.37
C ALA A 80 -9.34 -1.69 3.31
N GLU A 81 -8.30 -2.33 2.76
CA GLU A 81 -7.20 -2.91 3.55
C GLU A 81 -6.47 -1.83 4.37
N CYS A 82 -6.17 -0.67 3.76
CA CYS A 82 -5.54 0.45 4.47
C CYS A 82 -6.42 0.99 5.61
N ARG A 83 -7.73 1.16 5.37
CA ARG A 83 -8.68 1.59 6.41
C ARG A 83 -8.75 0.58 7.55
N ARG A 84 -8.68 -0.72 7.24
CA ARG A 84 -8.60 -1.76 8.27
C ARG A 84 -7.32 -1.59 9.10
N VAL A 85 -6.15 -1.45 8.47
CA VAL A 85 -4.89 -1.26 9.19
C VAL A 85 -4.94 -0.04 10.12
N ILE A 86 -5.52 1.08 9.67
CA ILE A 86 -5.71 2.27 10.52
C ILE A 86 -6.55 1.91 11.75
N LEU A 87 -7.67 1.22 11.57
CA LEU A 87 -8.55 0.79 12.67
C LEU A 87 -7.83 -0.16 13.63
N GLU A 88 -7.09 -1.16 13.12
CA GLU A 88 -6.32 -2.10 13.94
C GLU A 88 -5.26 -1.38 14.79
N CYS A 89 -4.61 -0.36 14.21
CA CYS A 89 -3.66 0.47 14.95
C CYS A 89 -4.36 1.31 16.02
N GLN A 90 -5.48 1.96 15.70
CA GLN A 90 -6.27 2.76 16.65
C GLN A 90 -6.86 1.94 17.80
N LYS A 91 -7.06 0.64 17.59
CA LYS A 91 -7.51 -0.32 18.61
C LYS A 91 -6.36 -1.01 19.33
N SER A 92 -5.12 -0.67 19.00
CA SER A 92 -3.91 -1.30 19.52
C SER A 92 -3.90 -2.83 19.36
N TYR A 93 -4.57 -3.34 18.32
CA TYR A 93 -4.56 -4.76 17.95
C TYR A 93 -3.24 -5.16 17.28
N TYR A 94 -2.53 -4.19 16.70
CA TYR A 94 -1.16 -4.36 16.22
C TYR A 94 -0.15 -4.08 17.34
N ASN A 95 0.97 -4.81 17.32
CA ASN A 95 2.16 -4.52 18.12
C ASN A 95 3.17 -3.69 17.27
N SER A 96 3.98 -2.84 17.90
CA SER A 96 5.12 -2.12 17.31
C SER A 96 6.00 -2.97 16.41
N TYR A 97 6.35 -4.18 16.81
CA TYR A 97 7.16 -5.07 15.96
C TYR A 97 6.43 -5.46 14.67
N HIS A 98 5.12 -5.71 14.75
CA HIS A 98 4.33 -6.05 13.58
C HIS A 98 4.27 -4.87 12.60
N LEU A 99 3.91 -3.68 13.08
CA LEU A 99 3.82 -2.49 12.24
C LEU A 99 5.18 -2.10 11.64
N ARG A 100 6.27 -2.20 12.41
CA ARG A 100 7.64 -1.98 11.94
C ARG A 100 8.00 -2.94 10.81
N ASN A 101 7.72 -4.23 10.98
CA ASN A 101 7.96 -5.24 9.95
C ASN A 101 7.15 -4.98 8.67
N VAL A 102 5.91 -4.54 8.80
CA VAL A 102 5.05 -4.17 7.65
C VAL A 102 5.65 -3.01 6.86
N LEU A 103 6.15 -1.97 7.54
CA LEU A 103 6.65 -0.76 6.89
C LEU A 103 8.07 -0.90 6.32
N PHE A 104 8.98 -1.54 7.05
CA PHE A 104 10.41 -1.51 6.76
C PHE A 104 11.00 -2.86 6.33
N ARG A 105 10.36 -3.98 6.70
CA ARG A 105 10.86 -5.35 6.44
C ARG A 105 12.32 -5.57 6.91
N GLU A 106 12.69 -4.97 8.03
CA GLU A 106 14.09 -4.93 8.53
C GLU A 106 14.70 -6.32 8.76
N ASN A 107 13.88 -7.31 9.10
CA ASN A 107 14.33 -8.67 9.41
C ASN A 107 14.52 -9.57 8.17
N ILE A 108 14.39 -9.02 6.95
CA ILE A 108 14.50 -9.80 5.71
C ILE A 108 15.72 -9.32 4.95
N GLU A 109 16.76 -10.17 4.86
CA GLU A 109 17.88 -9.92 3.98
C GLU A 109 17.38 -9.64 2.56
N ALA A 110 17.84 -8.53 1.98
CA ALA A 110 17.48 -8.17 0.62
C ALA A 110 17.85 -9.32 -0.32
N LYS A 111 16.88 -9.81 -1.10
CA LYS A 111 17.18 -10.83 -2.11
C LYS A 111 18.26 -10.30 -3.05
N PRO A 112 19.26 -11.12 -3.39
CA PRO A 112 20.27 -10.73 -4.36
C PRO A 112 19.58 -10.32 -5.66
N LYS A 113 19.97 -9.15 -6.19
CA LYS A 113 19.41 -8.61 -7.43
C LYS A 113 20.34 -8.82 -8.61
N ASP A 114 21.64 -8.90 -8.33
CA ASP A 114 22.65 -9.08 -9.35
C ASP A 114 22.92 -10.57 -9.59
N PHE A 115 23.29 -10.90 -10.82
CA PHE A 115 23.61 -12.26 -11.23
C PHE A 115 24.68 -12.87 -10.32
N LEU A 116 25.80 -12.17 -10.08
CA LEU A 116 26.90 -12.73 -9.27
C LEU A 116 26.45 -12.99 -7.82
N SER A 117 25.73 -12.04 -7.22
CA SER A 117 25.19 -12.22 -5.86
C SER A 117 24.17 -13.36 -5.77
N THR A 118 23.41 -13.60 -6.83
CA THR A 118 22.44 -14.70 -6.92
C THR A 118 23.15 -16.04 -7.12
N PHE A 119 24.17 -16.06 -7.99
CA PHE A 119 25.02 -17.21 -8.25
C PHE A 119 25.76 -17.68 -7.01
N LEU A 120 26.38 -16.75 -6.27
CA LEU A 120 27.13 -17.05 -5.04
C LEU A 120 26.24 -17.54 -3.89
N ARG A 121 24.96 -17.13 -3.85
CA ARG A 121 24.00 -17.60 -2.84
C ARG A 121 23.52 -19.03 -3.09
N GLY A 122 23.76 -19.58 -4.29
CA GLY A 122 23.37 -20.93 -4.68
C GLY A 122 21.87 -21.09 -4.99
N LYS A 123 21.49 -22.27 -5.49
CA LYS A 123 20.07 -22.64 -5.67
C LYS A 123 19.46 -22.99 -4.30
N ASN A 124 18.54 -22.15 -3.83
CA ASN A 124 17.42 -22.58 -2.98
C ASN A 124 16.19 -22.72 -3.87
#